data_AF-A0A925NWP7-F1
#
_entry.id   AF-A0A925NWP7-F1
#
_cell.length_a   1.000
_cell.length_b   1.000
_cell.length_c   1.000
_cell.angle_alpha   90.00
_cell.angle_beta   90.00
_cell.angle_gamma   90.00
#
_symmetry.space_group_name_H-M   'P 1'
#
loop_
_entity.id
_entity.type
_entity.pdbx_description
1 polymer ?
#
loop_
_entity_poly.entity_id
_entity_poly.type
_entity_poly.pdbx_seq_one_letter_code
_entity_poly.pdbx_strand_id
1 'polypeptide(L)'
;MYSTVGDLFRWNEALFGGRVVNAESFKAATTPVELPANVDGMKYGYGLVMFEVKRLPAIGHGGGLNGWSSDLVRLPGQHCTVVVLANALPPGPGLAPGEISRAIAGKLLADEIQKLPPMTEDTSVNPKGFIDYAGRFDYQGAIMTVSVEGDALFSQLTGQEKFRIFPKAKDEFFWKVTDAQVVFLRDEKGKVNAARHTQNGNAFRAPRLADDAVKLTPGQLDVFVGQYQYGPGAVMTIKRDGDQLLAQLTGQPAYPIFPKSATEFEWRVVAAKVEFVKAKDGKITKAVHHQNGTTIDAPKIK
;
A
#
# COMPACT_ATOMS: atom_id res chain seq x y z
N MET A 1 14.18 -16.11 22.93
CA MET A 1 13.32 -16.90 23.84
C MET A 1 12.79 -18.09 23.05
N TYR A 2 12.80 -19.29 23.63
CA TYR A 2 12.13 -20.47 23.05
C TYR A 2 10.88 -20.75 23.89
N SER A 3 9.77 -21.07 23.23
CA SER A 3 8.48 -21.25 23.90
C SER A 3 7.54 -22.10 23.03
N THR A 4 6.36 -22.42 23.55
CA THR A 4 5.28 -23.10 22.83
C THR A 4 4.05 -22.20 22.71
N VAL A 5 3.11 -22.54 21.82
CA VAL A 5 1.84 -21.82 21.73
C VAL A 5 1.07 -21.82 23.05
N GLY A 6 1.16 -22.91 23.82
CA GLY A 6 0.49 -23.03 25.13
C GLY A 6 1.12 -22.15 26.19
N ASP A 7 2.45 -22.03 26.21
CA ASP A 7 3.16 -21.19 27.18
C ASP A 7 2.91 -19.70 26.90
N LEU A 8 2.98 -19.29 25.64
CA LEU A 8 2.67 -17.93 25.22
C LEU A 8 1.21 -17.56 25.50
N PHE A 9 0.27 -18.48 25.28
CA PHE A 9 -1.13 -18.28 25.65
C PHE A 9 -1.27 -18.05 27.16
N ARG A 10 -0.68 -18.91 28.00
CA ARG A 10 -0.75 -18.77 29.48
C ARG A 10 -0.10 -17.48 29.95
N TRP A 11 1.04 -17.11 29.38
CA TRP A 11 1.71 -15.84 29.68
C TRP A 11 0.81 -14.66 29.35
N ASN A 12 0.19 -14.66 28.18
CA ASN A 12 -0.68 -13.56 27.75
C ASN A 12 -1.94 -13.45 28.61
N GLU A 13 -2.61 -14.56 28.94
CA GLU A 13 -3.74 -14.54 29.86
C GLU A 13 -3.33 -14.11 31.29
N ALA A 14 -2.10 -14.41 31.72
CA ALA A 14 -1.58 -13.92 33.00
C ALA A 14 -1.32 -12.40 32.97
N LEU A 15 -0.76 -11.88 31.87
CA LEU A 15 -0.50 -10.45 31.68
C LEU A 15 -1.80 -9.64 31.70
N PHE A 16 -2.76 -10.01 30.85
CA PHE A 16 -4.06 -9.32 30.77
C PHE A 16 -4.95 -9.58 32.00
N GLY A 17 -4.67 -10.65 32.75
CA GLY A 17 -5.31 -10.93 34.04
C GLY A 17 -4.64 -10.23 35.24
N GLY A 18 -3.64 -9.36 35.02
CA GLY A 18 -3.00 -8.60 36.10
C GLY A 18 -2.09 -9.42 37.02
N ARG A 19 -1.61 -10.59 36.58
CA ARG A 19 -0.78 -11.51 37.37
C ARG A 19 0.72 -11.40 37.09
N VAL A 20 1.12 -10.62 36.10
CA VAL A 20 2.53 -10.50 35.65
C VAL A 20 3.16 -9.18 36.06
N VAL A 21 2.44 -8.07 35.88
CA VAL A 21 2.88 -6.72 36.26
C VAL A 21 1.75 -6.00 36.99
N ASN A 22 2.08 -4.96 37.75
CA ASN A 22 1.07 -4.12 38.41
C ASN A 22 0.24 -3.32 37.38
N ALA A 23 -0.87 -2.75 37.83
CA ALA A 23 -1.80 -2.02 36.96
C ALA A 23 -1.17 -0.79 36.28
N GLU A 24 -0.25 -0.09 36.95
CA GLU A 24 0.45 1.07 36.39
C GLU A 24 1.38 0.67 35.24
N SER A 25 2.18 -0.37 35.44
CA SER A 25 3.06 -0.93 34.40
C SER A 25 2.27 -1.52 33.25
N PHE A 26 1.15 -2.21 33.52
CA PHE A 26 0.28 -2.71 32.46
C PHE A 26 -0.31 -1.57 31.63
N LYS A 27 -0.80 -0.51 32.28
CA LYS A 27 -1.30 0.68 31.59
C LYS A 27 -0.20 1.32 30.75
N ALA A 28 1.01 1.48 31.28
CA ALA A 28 2.14 2.04 30.54
C ALA A 28 2.49 1.17 29.33
N ALA A 29 2.57 -0.15 29.50
CA ALA A 29 2.87 -1.09 28.40
C ALA A 29 1.79 -1.11 27.31
N THR A 30 0.54 -0.82 27.66
CA THR A 30 -0.62 -0.84 26.76
C THR A 30 -1.09 0.55 26.31
N THR A 31 -0.32 1.60 26.62
CA THR A 31 -0.56 2.97 26.12
C THR A 31 0.42 3.26 24.99
N PRO A 32 -0.05 3.69 23.80
CA PRO A 32 0.84 4.09 22.72
C PRO A 32 1.73 5.25 23.13
N VAL A 33 3.02 5.16 22.85
CA VAL A 33 3.97 6.27 23.00
C VAL A 33 4.14 7.01 21.67
N GLU A 34 4.67 8.22 21.73
CA GLU A 34 5.10 8.93 20.52
C GLU A 34 6.28 8.18 19.89
N LEU A 35 6.15 7.87 18.61
CA LEU A 35 7.19 7.19 17.85
C LEU A 35 7.94 8.19 16.97
N PRO A 36 9.20 7.89 16.60
CA PRO A 36 9.94 8.70 15.64
C PRO A 36 9.12 8.98 14.37
N ALA A 37 9.28 10.16 13.80
CA ALA A 37 8.48 10.61 12.65
C ALA A 37 8.56 9.69 11.41
N ASN A 38 9.59 8.84 11.32
CA ASN A 38 9.75 7.84 10.27
C ASN A 38 8.95 6.54 10.51
N VAL A 39 8.33 6.36 11.69
CA VAL A 39 7.48 5.22 12.04
C VAL A 39 6.02 5.66 11.93
N ASP A 40 5.45 5.50 10.73
CA ASP A 40 4.11 6.01 10.43
C ASP A 40 3.01 5.00 10.79
N GLY A 41 2.03 5.46 11.58
CA GLY A 41 0.78 4.76 11.86
C GLY A 41 0.85 3.57 12.80
N MET A 42 2.05 3.17 13.23
CA MET A 42 2.20 2.17 14.27
C MET A 42 1.83 2.77 15.63
N LYS A 43 0.99 2.08 16.39
CA LYS A 43 0.77 2.39 17.81
C LYS A 43 1.55 1.36 18.61
N TYR A 44 2.50 1.81 19.41
CA TYR A 44 3.43 0.94 20.12
C TYR A 44 3.58 1.38 21.57
N GLY A 45 3.57 0.43 22.49
CA GLY A 45 3.86 0.65 23.92
C GLY A 45 5.18 0.00 24.32
N TYR A 46 5.22 -0.61 25.50
CA TYR A 46 6.43 -1.33 25.95
C TYR A 46 6.45 -2.76 25.42
N GLY A 47 6.92 -2.93 24.19
CA GLY A 47 7.06 -4.24 23.56
C GLY A 47 5.76 -4.79 22.95
N LEU A 48 4.73 -3.96 22.84
CA LEU A 48 3.41 -4.34 22.34
C LEU A 48 2.94 -3.37 21.26
N VAL A 49 2.45 -3.93 20.15
CA VAL A 49 1.84 -3.19 19.05
C VAL A 49 0.33 -3.19 19.23
N MET A 50 -0.30 -2.03 19.13
CA MET A 50 -1.75 -1.88 19.11
C MET A 50 -2.23 -1.64 17.68
N PHE A 51 -3.24 -2.38 17.26
CA PHE A 51 -3.81 -2.32 15.92
C PHE A 51 -5.27 -2.77 15.98
N GLU A 52 -5.88 -3.03 14.83
CA GLU A 52 -7.24 -3.54 14.75
C GLU A 52 -7.28 -4.83 13.93
N VAL A 53 -8.09 -5.80 14.37
CA VAL A 53 -8.50 -6.96 13.56
C VAL A 53 -9.97 -6.76 13.23
N LYS A 54 -10.27 -6.46 11.97
CA LYS A 54 -11.65 -6.20 11.52
C LYS A 54 -12.38 -5.17 12.40
N ARG A 55 -11.70 -4.04 12.67
CA ARG A 55 -12.14 -2.93 13.56
C ARG A 55 -12.25 -3.26 15.05
N LEU A 56 -11.93 -4.50 15.47
CA LEU A 56 -11.82 -4.84 16.88
C LEU A 56 -10.42 -4.46 17.38
N PRO A 57 -10.30 -3.72 18.51
CA PRO A 57 -9.00 -3.39 19.09
C PRO A 57 -8.20 -4.65 19.41
N ALA A 58 -6.98 -4.68 18.90
CA ALA A 58 -6.06 -5.79 19.07
C ALA A 58 -4.70 -5.27 19.56
N ILE A 59 -4.00 -6.12 20.29
CA ILE A 59 -2.66 -5.85 20.79
C ILE A 59 -1.83 -7.11 20.70
N GLY A 60 -0.58 -6.99 20.31
CA GLY A 60 0.24 -8.16 20.02
C GLY A 60 1.66 -7.82 19.64
N HIS A 61 2.42 -8.84 19.26
CA HIS A 61 3.75 -8.66 18.72
C HIS A 61 4.16 -9.85 17.85
N GLY A 62 4.83 -9.54 16.74
CA GLY A 62 5.47 -10.53 15.88
C GLY A 62 6.91 -10.83 16.32
N GLY A 63 7.50 -11.89 15.77
CA GLY A 63 8.91 -12.21 15.96
C GLY A 63 9.47 -12.84 14.70
N GLY A 64 10.77 -12.63 14.47
CA GLY A 64 11.49 -13.19 13.35
C GLY A 64 12.94 -13.46 13.71
N LEU A 65 13.40 -14.65 13.36
CA LEU A 65 14.81 -15.07 13.37
C LEU A 65 15.05 -15.89 12.10
N ASN A 66 16.28 -16.01 11.61
CA ASN A 66 16.57 -16.81 10.42
C ASN A 66 15.95 -18.22 10.52
N GLY A 67 15.01 -18.55 9.64
CA GLY A 67 14.27 -19.81 9.64
C GLY A 67 13.09 -19.90 10.62
N TRP A 68 12.73 -18.84 11.34
CA TRP A 68 11.67 -18.84 12.35
C TRP A 68 10.85 -17.55 12.32
N SER A 69 9.54 -17.67 12.47
CA SER A 69 8.64 -16.53 12.62
C SER A 69 7.54 -16.83 13.64
N SER A 70 7.07 -15.80 14.32
CA SER A 70 6.02 -15.91 15.33
C SER A 70 5.09 -14.72 15.30
N ASP A 71 3.87 -14.93 15.80
CA ASP A 71 2.93 -13.85 16.06
C ASP A 71 2.02 -14.22 17.24
N LEU A 72 1.74 -13.24 18.10
CA LEU A 72 0.77 -13.33 19.17
C LEU A 72 -0.16 -12.12 19.07
N VAL A 73 -1.47 -12.38 19.03
CA VAL A 73 -2.51 -11.36 19.04
C VAL A 73 -3.48 -11.61 20.19
N ARG A 74 -3.81 -10.54 20.92
CA ARG A 74 -4.88 -10.46 21.90
C ARG A 74 -5.91 -9.46 21.43
N LEU A 75 -7.18 -9.84 21.46
CA LEU A 75 -8.32 -8.93 21.38
C LEU A 75 -8.90 -8.79 22.80
N PRO A 76 -8.54 -7.73 23.56
CA PRO A 76 -8.83 -7.68 24.99
C PRO A 76 -10.32 -7.71 25.32
N GLY A 77 -11.13 -6.98 24.54
CA GLY A 77 -12.59 -6.93 24.75
C GLY A 77 -13.30 -8.27 24.49
N GLN A 78 -12.67 -9.13 23.69
CA GLN A 78 -13.20 -10.44 23.29
C GLN A 78 -12.64 -11.59 24.12
N HIS A 79 -11.69 -11.31 25.03
CA HIS A 79 -10.94 -12.34 25.73
C HIS A 79 -10.35 -13.41 24.78
N CYS A 80 -9.96 -12.99 23.57
CA CYS A 80 -9.48 -13.89 22.53
C CYS A 80 -7.97 -13.71 22.35
N THR A 81 -7.21 -14.80 22.48
CA THR A 81 -5.77 -14.86 22.19
C THR A 81 -5.50 -15.86 21.08
N VAL A 82 -4.75 -15.45 20.07
CA VAL A 82 -4.27 -16.31 18.99
C VAL A 82 -2.75 -16.26 18.95
N VAL A 83 -2.10 -17.43 18.96
CA VAL A 83 -0.65 -17.57 18.89
C VAL A 83 -0.31 -18.47 17.70
N VAL A 84 0.60 -18.00 16.85
CA VAL A 84 1.09 -18.75 15.69
C VAL A 84 2.61 -18.77 15.72
N LEU A 85 3.22 -19.95 15.63
CA LEU A 85 4.65 -20.16 15.53
C LEU A 85 4.95 -20.92 14.25
N ALA A 86 5.97 -20.50 13.51
CA ALA A 86 6.39 -21.14 12.27
C ALA A 86 7.92 -21.30 12.22
N ASN A 87 8.36 -22.43 11.68
CA ASN A 87 9.77 -22.77 11.45
C ASN A 87 10.17 -22.53 9.98
N ALA A 88 9.62 -21.47 9.37
CA ALA A 88 9.93 -21.03 8.02
C ALA A 88 9.97 -19.50 7.94
N LEU A 89 11.06 -18.97 7.40
CA LEU A 89 11.22 -17.56 7.02
C LEU A 89 12.18 -17.48 5.81
N PRO A 90 11.78 -16.91 4.64
CA PRO A 90 10.50 -16.26 4.38
C PRO A 90 9.33 -17.26 4.36
N PRO A 91 8.11 -16.82 4.72
CA PRO A 91 6.93 -17.68 4.62
C PRO A 91 6.52 -17.87 3.16
N GLY A 92 5.81 -18.95 2.87
CA GLY A 92 5.06 -19.05 1.61
C GLY A 92 3.94 -17.99 1.54
N PRO A 93 3.40 -17.69 0.34
CA PRO A 93 2.31 -16.73 0.19
C PRO A 93 1.12 -17.06 1.11
N GLY A 94 0.64 -16.09 1.89
CA GLY A 94 -0.47 -16.28 2.83
C GLY A 94 -0.13 -17.03 4.12
N LEU A 95 1.14 -17.43 4.32
CA LEU A 95 1.57 -18.24 5.45
C LEU A 95 2.37 -17.46 6.50
N ALA A 96 2.39 -16.12 6.41
CA ALA A 96 3.01 -15.31 7.45
C ALA A 96 2.21 -15.47 8.77
N PRO A 97 2.86 -15.72 9.93
CA PRO A 97 2.16 -15.94 11.19
C PRO A 97 1.15 -14.84 11.55
N GLY A 98 1.48 -13.57 11.28
CA GLY A 98 0.57 -12.45 11.50
C GLY A 98 -0.66 -12.44 10.59
N GLU A 99 -0.55 -12.94 9.36
CA GLU A 99 -1.72 -13.10 8.48
C GLU A 99 -2.61 -14.23 8.97
N ILE A 100 -2.01 -15.36 9.36
CA ILE A 100 -2.71 -16.52 9.90
C ILE A 100 -3.43 -16.15 11.20
N SER A 101 -2.75 -15.50 12.15
CA SER A 101 -3.33 -15.15 13.45
C SER A 101 -4.55 -14.24 13.31
N ARG A 102 -4.45 -13.22 12.44
CA ARG A 102 -5.54 -12.29 12.13
C ARG A 102 -6.68 -12.97 11.39
N ALA A 103 -6.39 -13.89 10.47
CA ALA A 103 -7.42 -14.67 9.78
C ALA A 103 -8.18 -15.60 10.73
N ILE A 104 -7.47 -16.25 11.66
CA ILE A 104 -8.09 -17.09 12.70
C ILE A 104 -8.96 -16.23 13.62
N ALA A 105 -8.45 -15.12 14.15
CA ALA A 105 -9.21 -14.21 15.00
C ALA A 105 -10.48 -13.70 14.29
N GLY A 106 -10.37 -13.31 13.02
CA GLY A 106 -11.51 -12.87 12.21
C GLY A 106 -12.57 -13.96 12.01
N LYS A 107 -12.18 -15.24 11.97
CA LYS A 107 -13.12 -16.38 11.90
C LYS A 107 -13.76 -16.68 13.26
N LEU A 108 -12.98 -16.67 14.33
CA LEU A 108 -13.48 -16.92 15.70
C LEU A 108 -14.48 -15.86 16.15
N LEU A 109 -14.31 -14.61 15.69
CA LEU A 109 -15.09 -13.46 16.12
C LEU A 109 -16.06 -12.96 15.03
N ALA A 110 -16.38 -13.80 14.04
CA ALA A 110 -17.20 -13.41 12.90
C ALA A 110 -18.55 -12.79 13.31
N ASP A 111 -19.23 -13.39 14.30
CA ASP A 111 -20.52 -12.91 14.80
C ASP A 111 -20.43 -11.54 15.49
N GLU A 112 -19.34 -11.29 16.22
CA GLU A 112 -19.09 -9.98 16.85
C GLU A 112 -18.76 -8.92 15.82
N ILE A 113 -17.92 -9.26 14.85
CA ILE A 113 -17.54 -8.39 13.74
C ILE A 113 -18.79 -7.99 12.92
N GLN A 114 -19.70 -8.94 12.67
CA GLN A 114 -20.94 -8.68 11.95
C GLN A 114 -21.87 -7.71 12.71
N LYS A 115 -21.80 -7.69 14.05
CA LYS A 115 -22.59 -6.78 14.90
C LYS A 115 -22.00 -5.38 15.02
N LEU A 116 -20.79 -5.16 14.52
CA LEU A 116 -20.19 -3.83 14.56
C LEU A 116 -21.04 -2.85 13.74
N PRO A 117 -21.29 -1.63 14.25
CA PRO A 117 -22.02 -0.63 13.49
C PRO A 117 -21.27 -0.34 12.18
N PRO A 118 -21.95 0.01 11.07
CA PRO A 118 -21.25 0.42 9.87
C PRO A 118 -20.42 1.68 10.14
N MET A 119 -19.31 1.84 9.40
CA MET A 119 -18.58 3.11 9.43
C MET A 119 -19.47 4.23 8.88
N THR A 120 -19.53 5.34 9.60
CA THR A 120 -20.36 6.50 9.27
C THR A 120 -19.52 7.57 8.60
N GLU A 121 -20.09 8.17 7.55
CA GLU A 121 -19.49 9.31 6.86
C GLU A 121 -19.56 10.56 7.75
N ASP A 122 -18.42 11.23 7.92
CA ASP A 122 -18.37 12.55 8.56
C ASP A 122 -18.76 13.63 7.55
N THR A 123 -20.04 14.00 7.60
CA THR A 123 -20.63 15.03 6.72
C THR A 123 -20.13 16.46 7.02
N SER A 124 -19.35 16.67 8.08
CA SER A 124 -18.74 17.98 8.38
C SER A 124 -17.48 18.26 7.54
N VAL A 125 -16.90 17.24 6.90
CA VAL A 125 -15.72 17.40 6.05
C VAL A 125 -16.10 18.10 4.75
N ASN A 126 -15.52 19.28 4.52
CA ASN A 126 -15.83 20.13 3.36
C ASN A 126 -15.32 19.52 2.03
N PRO A 127 -16.20 19.19 1.07
CA PRO A 127 -15.81 18.62 -0.22
C PRO A 127 -14.89 19.52 -1.06
N LYS A 128 -14.92 20.85 -0.87
CA LYS A 128 -14.01 21.76 -1.59
C LYS A 128 -12.53 21.49 -1.29
N GLY A 129 -12.23 20.91 -0.12
CA GLY A 129 -10.87 20.50 0.24
C GLY A 129 -10.43 19.19 -0.41
N PHE A 130 -11.32 18.47 -1.10
CA PHE A 130 -10.99 17.15 -1.64
C PHE A 130 -9.95 17.19 -2.76
N ILE A 131 -9.80 18.33 -3.43
CA ILE A 131 -8.78 18.53 -4.46
C ILE A 131 -7.35 18.32 -3.94
N ASP A 132 -7.10 18.54 -2.64
CA ASP A 132 -5.79 18.33 -2.02
C ASP A 132 -5.34 16.86 -2.08
N TYR A 133 -6.30 15.93 -2.03
CA TYR A 133 -6.08 14.49 -2.00
C TYR A 133 -6.02 13.87 -3.40
N ALA A 134 -6.50 14.58 -4.41
CA ALA A 134 -6.50 14.10 -5.79
C ALA A 134 -5.06 13.88 -6.27
N GLY A 135 -4.78 12.72 -6.84
CA GLY A 135 -3.42 12.37 -7.27
C GLY A 135 -3.20 10.88 -7.37
N ARG A 136 -1.93 10.51 -7.57
CA ARG A 136 -1.50 9.12 -7.71
C ARG A 136 -0.59 8.75 -6.55
N PHE A 137 -0.76 7.54 -6.03
CA PHE A 137 0.01 7.03 -4.90
C PHE A 137 0.58 5.64 -5.23
N ASP A 138 1.85 5.42 -4.90
CA ASP A 138 2.54 4.14 -5.13
C ASP A 138 2.12 3.11 -4.08
N TYR A 139 1.31 2.13 -4.51
CA TYR A 139 0.81 1.02 -3.71
C TYR A 139 1.64 -0.24 -3.98
N GLN A 140 2.98 -0.11 -3.96
CA GLN A 140 3.94 -1.22 -3.99
C GLN A 140 3.74 -2.15 -5.20
N GLY A 141 3.81 -1.58 -6.40
CA GLY A 141 3.65 -2.32 -7.67
C GLY A 141 2.29 -2.12 -8.35
N ALA A 142 1.34 -1.52 -7.65
CA ALA A 142 0.12 -0.94 -8.22
C ALA A 142 0.07 0.57 -7.96
N ILE A 143 -0.76 1.29 -8.70
CA ILE A 143 -0.98 2.72 -8.49
C ILE A 143 -2.40 2.92 -8.03
N MET A 144 -2.56 3.60 -6.89
CA MET A 144 -3.85 4.10 -6.44
C MET A 144 -4.04 5.50 -7.01
N THR A 145 -5.05 5.67 -7.87
CA THR A 145 -5.48 6.98 -8.36
C THR A 145 -6.64 7.47 -7.52
N VAL A 146 -6.51 8.67 -6.96
CA VAL A 146 -7.56 9.36 -6.23
C VAL A 146 -8.06 10.53 -7.08
N SER A 147 -9.37 10.58 -7.33
CA SER A 147 -10.02 11.62 -8.13
C SER A 147 -11.18 12.28 -7.37
N VAL A 148 -11.47 13.53 -7.74
CA VAL A 148 -12.67 14.25 -7.27
C VAL A 148 -13.71 14.21 -8.39
N GLU A 149 -14.91 13.74 -8.07
CA GLU A 149 -16.06 13.76 -8.97
C GLU A 149 -17.26 14.36 -8.24
N GLY A 150 -17.64 15.58 -8.62
CA GLY A 150 -18.59 16.37 -7.85
C GLY A 150 -18.07 16.63 -6.43
N ASP A 151 -18.90 16.31 -5.43
CA ASP A 151 -18.58 16.48 -4.00
C ASP A 151 -18.05 15.18 -3.35
N ALA A 152 -17.51 14.25 -4.14
CA ALA A 152 -17.01 12.96 -3.64
C ALA A 152 -15.59 12.66 -4.10
N LEU A 153 -14.85 11.95 -3.24
CA LEU A 153 -13.58 11.31 -3.62
C LEU A 153 -13.81 9.90 -4.10
N PHE A 154 -13.13 9.56 -5.17
CA PHE A 154 -13.03 8.21 -5.70
C PHE A 154 -11.59 7.73 -5.66
N SER A 155 -11.42 6.44 -5.45
CA SER A 155 -10.15 5.74 -5.47
C SER A 155 -10.22 4.61 -6.50
N GLN A 156 -9.18 4.44 -7.28
CA GLN A 156 -9.05 3.34 -8.22
C GLN A 156 -7.63 2.78 -8.12
N LEU A 157 -7.53 1.55 -7.64
CA LEU A 157 -6.29 0.78 -7.76
C LEU A 157 -6.19 0.25 -9.19
N THR A 158 -4.99 0.19 -9.75
CA THR A 158 -4.73 -0.41 -11.07
C THR A 158 -5.52 -1.69 -11.30
N GLY A 159 -6.22 -1.76 -12.43
CA GLY A 159 -6.91 -2.97 -12.88
C GLY A 159 -8.16 -3.31 -12.08
N GLN A 160 -8.52 -2.48 -11.09
CA GLN A 160 -9.73 -2.61 -10.31
C GLN A 160 -10.77 -1.56 -10.72
N GLU A 161 -12.01 -1.82 -10.31
CA GLU A 161 -13.09 -0.86 -10.40
C GLU A 161 -12.80 0.37 -9.53
N LYS A 162 -13.41 1.47 -9.94
CA LYS A 162 -13.34 2.73 -9.21
C LYS A 162 -14.37 2.72 -8.08
N PHE A 163 -13.95 3.00 -6.86
CA PHE A 163 -14.82 3.04 -5.69
C PHE A 163 -14.82 4.41 -5.05
N ARG A 164 -15.98 4.85 -4.54
CA ARG A 164 -16.06 6.02 -3.67
C ARG A 164 -15.39 5.72 -2.34
N ILE A 165 -14.61 6.68 -1.83
CA ILE A 165 -14.13 6.71 -0.45
C ILE A 165 -14.89 7.79 0.32
N PHE A 166 -15.18 7.50 1.59
CA PHE A 166 -16.04 8.34 2.42
C PHE A 166 -15.19 8.98 3.52
N PRO A 167 -15.37 10.29 3.82
CA PRO A 167 -14.66 10.92 4.92
C PRO A 167 -15.05 10.29 6.26
N LYS A 168 -14.06 9.98 7.08
CA LYS A 168 -14.22 9.58 8.49
C LYS A 168 -13.84 10.73 9.44
N ALA A 169 -12.84 11.51 9.04
CA ALA A 169 -12.38 12.73 9.70
C ALA A 169 -11.57 13.57 8.69
N LYS A 170 -11.01 14.70 9.12
CA LYS A 170 -10.03 15.44 8.31
C LYS A 170 -8.86 14.52 7.92
N ASP A 171 -8.51 14.51 6.64
CA ASP A 171 -7.44 13.69 6.03
C ASP A 171 -7.64 12.15 6.14
N GLU A 172 -8.72 11.65 6.77
CA GLU A 172 -8.99 10.22 6.97
C GLU A 172 -10.27 9.77 6.27
N PHE A 173 -10.17 8.72 5.45
CA PHE A 173 -11.24 8.20 4.62
C PHE A 173 -11.35 6.67 4.71
N PHE A 174 -12.49 6.11 4.32
CA PHE A 174 -12.74 4.67 4.35
C PHE A 174 -13.54 4.18 3.14
N TRP A 175 -13.44 2.88 2.87
CA TRP A 175 -14.27 2.18 1.88
C TRP A 175 -15.49 1.57 2.56
N LYS A 176 -16.65 1.59 1.88
CA LYS A 176 -17.85 0.83 2.31
C LYS A 176 -17.88 -0.59 1.74
N VAL A 177 -17.18 -0.83 0.64
CA VAL A 177 -17.14 -2.14 -0.04
C VAL A 177 -16.14 -3.12 0.60
N THR A 178 -15.20 -2.61 1.38
CA THR A 178 -14.23 -3.41 2.14
C THR A 178 -13.88 -2.67 3.42
N ASP A 179 -13.52 -3.41 4.47
CA ASP A 179 -12.98 -2.85 5.72
C ASP A 179 -11.54 -2.38 5.53
N ALA A 180 -11.40 -1.22 4.89
CA ALA A 180 -10.14 -0.54 4.65
C ALA A 180 -10.28 0.96 4.94
N GLN A 181 -9.16 1.57 5.33
CA GLN A 181 -9.05 2.98 5.67
C GLN A 181 -7.81 3.57 5.00
N VAL A 182 -7.85 4.87 4.72
CA VAL A 182 -6.71 5.62 4.20
C VAL A 182 -6.58 6.94 4.93
N VAL A 183 -5.38 7.24 5.40
CA VAL A 183 -5.02 8.53 5.99
C VAL A 183 -4.08 9.24 5.02
N PHE A 184 -4.45 10.42 4.55
CA PHE A 184 -3.57 11.25 3.73
C PHE A 184 -2.57 11.99 4.62
N LEU A 185 -1.29 11.83 4.30
CA LEU A 185 -0.20 12.38 5.08
C LEU A 185 0.30 13.65 4.40
N ARG A 186 0.47 14.70 5.19
CA ARG A 186 0.95 16.00 4.73
C ARG A 186 2.41 16.21 5.12
N ASP A 187 3.15 16.93 4.29
CA ASP A 187 4.49 17.42 4.62
C ASP A 187 4.44 18.66 5.54
N GLU A 188 5.62 19.16 5.92
CA GLU A 188 5.77 20.36 6.76
C GLU A 188 5.13 21.63 6.15
N LYS A 189 4.89 21.64 4.83
CA LYS A 189 4.23 22.73 4.11
C LYS A 189 2.72 22.53 4.00
N GLY A 190 2.18 21.47 4.60
CA GLY A 190 0.77 21.12 4.57
C GLY A 190 0.31 20.46 3.26
N LYS A 191 1.22 20.08 2.36
CA LYS A 191 0.87 19.41 1.09
C LYS A 191 0.78 17.91 1.31
N VAL A 192 -0.28 17.27 0.81
CA VAL A 192 -0.40 15.81 0.80
C VAL A 192 0.76 15.22 -0.02
N ASN A 193 1.62 14.45 0.63
CA ASN A 193 2.82 13.84 0.05
C ASN A 193 2.83 12.31 0.08
N ALA A 194 1.89 11.70 0.80
CA ALA A 194 1.70 10.26 0.87
C ALA A 194 0.29 9.92 1.37
N ALA A 195 -0.05 8.65 1.30
CA ALA A 195 -1.21 8.07 1.94
C ALA A 195 -0.76 6.87 2.79
N ARG A 196 -1.38 6.63 3.94
CA ARG A 196 -1.24 5.41 4.70
C ARG A 196 -2.50 4.59 4.52
N HIS A 197 -2.38 3.47 3.82
CA HIS A 197 -3.46 2.50 3.68
C HIS A 197 -3.45 1.57 4.88
N THR A 198 -4.63 1.21 5.40
CA THR A 198 -4.80 0.22 6.46
C THR A 198 -5.93 -0.73 6.08
N GLN A 199 -5.63 -2.03 6.04
CA GLN A 199 -6.60 -3.08 5.77
C GLN A 199 -6.21 -4.35 6.53
N ASN A 200 -7.18 -4.96 7.20
CA ASN A 200 -6.98 -6.19 7.98
C ASN A 200 -5.83 -6.09 9.00
N GLY A 201 -5.62 -4.92 9.62
CA GLY A 201 -4.54 -4.70 10.59
C GLY A 201 -3.14 -4.54 9.98
N ASN A 202 -2.99 -4.73 8.66
CA ASN A 202 -1.78 -4.36 7.94
C ASN A 202 -1.90 -2.89 7.52
N ALA A 203 -0.82 -2.13 7.72
CA ALA A 203 -0.72 -0.77 7.24
C ALA A 203 0.56 -0.60 6.42
N PHE A 204 0.49 0.22 5.37
CA PHE A 204 1.67 0.61 4.61
C PHE A 204 1.55 2.06 4.14
N ARG A 205 2.71 2.71 4.05
CA ARG A 205 2.83 4.05 3.50
C ARG A 205 3.01 3.97 1.99
N ALA A 206 2.19 4.74 1.28
CA ALA A 206 2.16 4.89 -0.17
C ALA A 206 2.56 6.33 -0.55
N PRO A 207 3.80 6.57 -1.01
CA PRO A 207 4.23 7.89 -1.45
C PRO A 207 3.36 8.45 -2.58
N ARG A 208 3.08 9.76 -2.56
CA ARG A 208 2.43 10.44 -3.67
C ARG A 208 3.41 10.56 -4.83
N LEU A 209 2.95 10.18 -6.02
CA LEU A 209 3.67 10.30 -7.27
C LEU A 209 3.55 11.73 -7.82
N ALA A 210 4.57 12.20 -8.52
CA ALA A 210 4.59 13.53 -9.12
C ALA A 210 3.49 13.71 -10.19
N ASP A 211 3.00 14.94 -10.32
CA ASP A 211 2.06 15.35 -11.36
C ASP A 211 2.76 15.54 -12.71
N ASP A 212 1.97 15.67 -13.77
CA ASP A 212 2.44 15.78 -15.16
C ASP A 212 2.90 17.19 -15.48
N ALA A 213 4.16 17.47 -15.19
CA ALA A 213 4.75 18.77 -15.51
C ALA A 213 5.19 18.89 -16.98
N VAL A 214 5.41 17.76 -17.68
CA VAL A 214 5.99 17.75 -19.03
C VAL A 214 4.90 17.46 -20.06
N LYS A 215 4.77 18.34 -21.05
CA LYS A 215 3.97 18.10 -22.25
C LYS A 215 4.89 18.10 -23.45
N LEU A 216 4.82 17.06 -24.27
CA LEU A 216 5.57 16.93 -25.51
C LEU A 216 4.62 17.15 -26.68
N THR A 217 5.12 17.81 -27.73
CA THR A 217 4.35 17.98 -28.96
C THR A 217 4.27 16.66 -29.74
N PRO A 218 3.30 16.49 -30.65
CA PRO A 218 3.21 15.30 -31.49
C PRO A 218 4.52 14.96 -32.21
N GLY A 219 5.20 15.96 -32.79
CA GLY A 219 6.49 15.74 -33.46
C GLY A 219 7.62 15.33 -32.52
N GLN A 220 7.58 15.76 -31.25
CA GLN A 220 8.51 15.26 -30.24
C GLN A 220 8.18 13.82 -29.83
N LEU A 221 6.91 13.42 -29.82
CA LEU A 221 6.49 12.06 -29.50
C LEU A 221 6.81 11.06 -30.62
N ASP A 222 6.71 11.49 -31.88
CA ASP A 222 6.96 10.66 -33.07
C ASP A 222 8.36 10.03 -33.07
N VAL A 223 9.36 10.67 -32.45
CA VAL A 223 10.73 10.13 -32.39
C VAL A 223 10.84 8.82 -31.57
N PHE A 224 9.90 8.58 -30.66
CA PHE A 224 9.86 7.39 -29.79
C PHE A 224 9.01 6.26 -30.39
N VAL A 225 8.25 6.52 -31.45
CA VAL A 225 7.46 5.49 -32.13
C VAL A 225 8.40 4.45 -32.74
N GLY A 226 8.07 3.17 -32.57
CA GLY A 226 8.90 2.08 -33.06
C GLY A 226 8.71 0.77 -32.29
N GLN A 227 9.60 -0.16 -32.56
CA GLN A 227 9.66 -1.46 -31.90
C GLN A 227 10.99 -1.61 -31.16
N TYR A 228 10.92 -2.14 -29.95
CA TYR A 228 12.07 -2.29 -29.05
C TYR A 228 12.15 -3.74 -28.58
N GLN A 229 13.33 -4.34 -28.66
CA GLN A 229 13.56 -5.75 -28.34
C GLN A 229 13.74 -5.95 -26.83
N TYR A 230 12.78 -6.59 -26.15
CA TYR A 230 12.81 -6.81 -24.69
C TYR A 230 13.37 -8.18 -24.28
N GLY A 231 13.66 -9.04 -25.24
CA GLY A 231 14.16 -10.40 -25.04
C GLY A 231 13.65 -11.34 -26.15
N PRO A 232 14.10 -12.60 -26.23
CA PRO A 232 13.66 -13.53 -27.28
C PRO A 232 12.13 -13.62 -27.34
N GLY A 233 11.53 -13.26 -28.49
CA GLY A 233 10.07 -13.27 -28.69
C GLY A 233 9.28 -12.16 -27.99
N ALA A 234 9.94 -11.28 -27.22
CA ALA A 234 9.31 -10.15 -26.53
C ALA A 234 9.68 -8.82 -27.20
N VAL A 235 8.68 -8.13 -27.74
CA VAL A 235 8.84 -6.82 -28.40
C VAL A 235 7.88 -5.82 -27.75
N MET A 236 8.41 -4.69 -27.34
CA MET A 236 7.60 -3.52 -26.97
C MET A 236 7.35 -2.67 -28.20
N THR A 237 6.08 -2.49 -28.55
CA THR A 237 5.66 -1.58 -29.62
C THR A 237 5.21 -0.27 -29.00
N ILE A 238 5.83 0.83 -29.40
CA ILE A 238 5.43 2.19 -29.04
C ILE A 238 4.69 2.79 -30.23
N LYS A 239 3.45 3.22 -30.00
CA LYS A 239 2.61 3.91 -30.99
C LYS A 239 2.17 5.25 -30.42
N ARG A 240 1.95 6.23 -31.30
CA ARG A 240 1.27 7.47 -30.92
C ARG A 240 -0.22 7.36 -31.21
N ASP A 241 -1.02 7.84 -30.26
CA ASP A 241 -2.46 8.02 -30.38
C ASP A 241 -2.77 9.48 -29.98
N GLY A 242 -2.99 10.34 -30.98
CA GLY A 242 -3.10 11.79 -30.78
C GLY A 242 -1.86 12.40 -30.13
N ASP A 243 -2.03 12.95 -28.93
CA ASP A 243 -0.99 13.60 -28.11
C ASP A 243 -0.40 12.65 -27.05
N GLN A 244 -0.66 11.35 -27.16
CA GLN A 244 -0.30 10.34 -26.17
C GLN A 244 0.51 9.22 -26.81
N LEU A 245 1.53 8.69 -26.12
CA LEU A 245 2.15 7.43 -26.51
C LEU A 245 1.46 6.26 -25.81
N LEU A 246 1.26 5.18 -26.55
CA LEU A 246 0.83 3.87 -26.09
C LEU A 246 2.00 2.90 -26.21
N ALA A 247 2.26 2.16 -25.15
CA ALA A 247 3.26 1.10 -25.11
C ALA A 247 2.57 -0.25 -24.97
N GLN A 248 2.93 -1.21 -25.84
CA GLN A 248 2.37 -2.54 -25.87
C GLN A 248 3.48 -3.60 -25.91
N LEU A 249 3.60 -4.40 -24.85
CA LEU A 249 4.46 -5.58 -24.84
C LEU A 249 3.73 -6.77 -25.49
N THR A 250 4.46 -7.65 -26.18
CA THR A 250 3.91 -8.86 -26.80
C THR A 250 3.00 -9.64 -25.85
N GLY A 251 1.76 -9.91 -26.29
CA GLY A 251 0.77 -10.66 -25.50
C GLY A 251 0.03 -9.83 -24.43
N GLN A 252 0.33 -8.53 -24.29
CA GLN A 252 -0.32 -7.64 -23.33
C GLN A 252 -1.18 -6.57 -24.02
N PRO A 253 -2.18 -5.99 -23.30
CA PRO A 253 -2.86 -4.78 -23.75
C PRO A 253 -1.88 -3.60 -23.93
N ALA A 254 -2.26 -2.67 -24.80
CA ALA A 254 -1.54 -1.39 -24.92
C ALA A 254 -1.94 -0.47 -23.77
N TYR A 255 -0.96 0.17 -23.13
CA TYR A 255 -1.19 1.12 -22.06
C TYR A 255 -0.54 2.47 -22.36
N PRO A 256 -1.16 3.60 -21.98
CA PRO A 256 -0.55 4.90 -22.15
C PRO A 256 0.68 5.08 -21.27
N ILE A 257 1.73 5.68 -21.84
CA ILE A 257 2.95 6.09 -21.13
C ILE A 257 3.10 7.60 -21.12
N PHE A 258 3.31 8.18 -19.95
CA PHE A 258 3.22 9.62 -19.76
C PHE A 258 4.60 10.24 -19.56
N PRO A 259 4.90 11.39 -20.18
CA PRO A 259 6.21 11.99 -20.12
C PRO A 259 6.55 12.48 -18.70
N LYS A 260 7.70 12.05 -18.19
CA LYS A 260 8.39 12.57 -17.00
C LYS A 260 9.40 13.65 -17.37
N SER A 261 10.03 13.50 -18.53
CA SER A 261 11.04 14.41 -19.07
C SER A 261 10.99 14.38 -20.61
N ALA A 262 11.98 14.98 -21.27
CA ALA A 262 12.09 14.93 -22.73
C ALA A 262 12.35 13.53 -23.29
N THR A 263 12.78 12.56 -22.48
CA THR A 263 13.11 11.19 -22.91
C THR A 263 12.65 10.10 -21.94
N GLU A 264 12.21 10.46 -20.74
CA GLU A 264 11.70 9.51 -19.75
C GLU A 264 10.17 9.55 -19.70
N PHE A 265 9.56 8.38 -19.65
CA PHE A 265 8.12 8.18 -19.56
C PHE A 265 7.79 7.18 -18.45
N GLU A 266 6.55 7.20 -17.95
CA GLU A 266 6.07 6.24 -16.95
C GLU A 266 4.74 5.60 -17.36
N TRP A 267 4.50 4.38 -16.89
CA TRP A 267 3.16 3.80 -16.89
C TRP A 267 2.38 4.30 -15.67
N ARG A 268 1.06 4.46 -15.82
CA ARG A 268 0.14 4.77 -14.70
C ARG A 268 -0.65 3.60 -14.19
N VAL A 269 -0.58 2.50 -14.93
CA VAL A 269 -1.14 1.23 -14.49
C VAL A 269 -0.15 0.50 -13.59
N VAL A 270 1.15 0.71 -13.71
CA VAL A 270 2.13 0.05 -12.83
C VAL A 270 3.23 1.03 -12.47
N ALA A 271 3.89 0.83 -11.33
CA ALA A 271 5.06 1.60 -10.93
C ALA A 271 6.27 1.22 -11.80
N ALA A 272 6.29 1.69 -13.04
CA ALA A 272 7.31 1.40 -14.03
C ALA A 272 7.62 2.63 -14.87
N LYS A 273 8.86 2.72 -15.35
CA LYS A 273 9.34 3.82 -16.19
C LYS A 273 10.20 3.32 -17.34
N VAL A 274 10.22 4.08 -18.42
CA VAL A 274 11.04 3.81 -19.60
C VAL A 274 11.78 5.07 -20.02
N GLU A 275 13.10 4.95 -20.17
CA GLU A 275 13.96 6.01 -20.68
C GLU A 275 14.38 5.69 -22.12
N PHE A 276 14.12 6.59 -23.06
CA PHE A 276 14.56 6.46 -24.44
C PHE A 276 15.93 7.13 -24.65
N VAL A 277 16.93 6.34 -25.03
CA VAL A 277 18.30 6.81 -25.19
C VAL A 277 18.54 7.28 -26.63
N LYS A 278 19.06 8.50 -26.75
CA LYS A 278 19.46 9.11 -28.03
C LYS A 278 20.93 8.83 -28.33
N ALA A 279 21.27 8.57 -29.59
CA ALA A 279 22.63 8.63 -30.10
C ALA A 279 23.08 10.09 -30.33
N LYS A 280 24.35 10.27 -30.68
CA LYS A 280 24.95 11.59 -30.98
C LYS A 280 24.26 12.32 -32.15
N ASP A 281 23.63 11.58 -33.06
CA ASP A 281 22.86 12.11 -34.19
C ASP A 281 21.39 12.43 -33.83
N GLY A 282 21.01 12.27 -32.56
CA GLY A 282 19.67 12.56 -32.04
C GLY A 282 18.65 11.43 -32.21
N LYS A 283 19.00 10.32 -32.88
CA LYS A 283 18.07 9.18 -33.07
C LYS A 283 17.95 8.33 -31.82
N ILE A 284 16.75 7.82 -31.55
CA ILE A 284 16.51 6.87 -30.47
C ILE A 284 17.09 5.51 -30.84
N THR A 285 18.00 4.99 -30.02
CA THR A 285 18.69 3.72 -30.27
C THR A 285 18.22 2.59 -29.37
N LYS A 286 17.74 2.91 -28.16
CA LYS A 286 17.19 1.93 -27.22
C LYS A 286 16.20 2.56 -26.25
N ALA A 287 15.41 1.70 -25.63
CA ALA A 287 14.59 2.00 -24.46
C ALA A 287 15.19 1.26 -23.26
N VAL A 288 15.28 1.91 -22.10
CA VAL A 288 15.71 1.31 -20.84
C VAL A 288 14.51 1.29 -19.91
N HIS A 289 13.96 0.11 -19.65
CA HIS A 289 12.79 -0.07 -18.79
C HIS A 289 13.24 -0.40 -17.37
N HIS A 290 12.73 0.33 -16.38
CA HIS A 290 12.88 0.03 -14.97
C HIS A 290 11.53 -0.31 -14.34
N GLN A 291 11.44 -1.48 -13.71
CA GLN A 291 10.26 -1.92 -12.96
C GLN A 291 10.69 -2.88 -11.84
N ASN A 292 10.15 -2.68 -10.62
CA ASN A 292 10.39 -3.55 -9.46
C ASN A 292 11.89 -3.85 -9.21
N GLY A 293 12.76 -2.83 -9.35
CA GLY A 293 14.21 -2.98 -9.19
C GLY A 293 14.94 -3.68 -10.34
N THR A 294 14.23 -4.19 -11.34
CA THR A 294 14.81 -4.80 -12.54
C THR A 294 14.99 -3.73 -13.62
N THR A 295 16.06 -3.86 -14.42
CA THR A 295 16.33 -3.00 -15.58
C THR A 295 16.45 -3.86 -16.83
N ILE A 296 15.79 -3.44 -17.92
CA ILE A 296 15.85 -4.08 -19.23
C ILE A 296 16.36 -3.06 -20.25
N ASP A 297 17.50 -3.35 -20.86
CA ASP A 297 17.99 -2.64 -22.04
C ASP A 297 17.34 -3.23 -23.30
N ALA A 298 16.53 -2.42 -23.98
CA ALA A 298 15.78 -2.84 -25.14
C ALA A 298 16.20 -2.06 -26.40
N PRO A 299 17.07 -2.63 -27.26
CA PRO A 299 17.47 -2.01 -28.52
C PRO A 299 16.27 -1.71 -29.41
N LYS A 300 16.27 -0.53 -30.06
CA LYS A 300 15.28 -0.20 -31.09
C LYS A 300 15.58 -1.03 -32.33
N ILE A 301 14.57 -1.74 -32.83
CA ILE A 301 14.67 -2.63 -33.99
C ILE A 301 13.89 -2.12 -35.20
N LYS A 302 12.91 -1.23 -34.99
CA LYS A 302 12.18 -0.49 -36.03
C LYS A 302 11.79 0.89 -35.52
#